data_AF-A0A2K2A3T2-F1
#
_entry.id   AF-A0A2K2A3T2-F1
#
_cell.length_a   1.000
_cell.length_b   1.000
_cell.length_c   1.000
_cell.angle_alpha   90.00
_cell.angle_beta   90.00
_cell.angle_gamma   90.00
#
_symmetry.space_group_name_H-M   'P 1'
#
loop_
_entity.id
_entity.type
_entity.pdbx_description
1 polymer ?
#
loop_
_entity_poly.entity_id
_entity_poly.type
_entity_poly.pdbx_seq_one_letter_code
_entity_poly.pdbx_strand_id
1 'polypeptide(L)' 'IALDSARGLEYIHEHIVPVYIHRDIKSANILICKNFRGKVADFGLTKLTKVGSASPLTRLVGTFGYMSPE' A
#
# COMPACT_ATOMS: atom_id res chain seq x y z
N ILE A 1 1.17 -15.17 -4.89
CA ILE A 1 0.48 -14.25 -3.94
C ILE A 1 1.48 -13.36 -3.22
N ALA A 2 2.19 -13.81 -2.18
CA ALA A 2 3.08 -12.94 -1.38
C ALA A 2 4.11 -12.16 -2.21
N LEU A 3 4.82 -12.84 -3.11
CA LEU A 3 5.78 -12.18 -4.01
C LEU A 3 5.14 -11.15 -4.94
N ASP A 4 3.92 -11.41 -5.42
CA ASP A 4 3.21 -10.48 -6.30
C ASP A 4 2.75 -9.23 -5.54
N SER A 5 2.25 -9.42 -4.33
CA SER A 5 1.85 -8.33 -3.43
C SER A 5 3.05 -7.46 -3.06
N ALA A 6 4.18 -8.09 -2.73
CA ALA A 6 5.42 -7.39 -2.40
C ALA A 6 5.93 -6.54 -3.59
N ARG A 7 5.94 -7.11 -4.80
CA ARG A 7 6.30 -6.37 -6.03
C ARG A 7 5.36 -5.22 -6.32
N GLY A 8 4.06 -5.40 -6.10
CA GLY A 8 3.08 -4.33 -6.25
C GLY A 8 3.33 -3.18 -5.26
N LEU A 9 3.69 -3.52 -4.02
CA LEU A 9 4.01 -2.54 -2.97
C LEU A 9 5.34 -1.82 -3.22
N GLU A 10 6.38 -2.55 -3.60
CA GLU A 10 7.68 -2.02 -4.02
C GLU A 10 7.51 -1.03 -5.19
N TYR A 11 6.71 -1.38 -6.19
CA TYR A 11 6.48 -0.51 -7.34
C TYR A 11 5.92 0.86 -6.92
N ILE A 12 4.88 0.88 -6.08
CA ILE A 12 4.25 2.14 -5.66
C ILE A 12 5.10 2.97 -4.69
N HIS A 13 6.08 2.33 -4.01
CA HIS A 13 6.99 2.98 -3.08
C HIS A 13 8.26 3.52 -3.75
N GLU A 14 8.83 2.79 -4.71
CA GLU A 14 10.18 3.06 -5.23
C GLU A 14 10.19 3.52 -6.69
N HIS A 15 9.14 3.20 -7.46
CA HIS A 15 9.13 3.38 -8.91
C HIS A 15 8.12 4.43 -9.40
N ILE A 16 7.42 5.13 -8.49
CA ILE A 16 6.46 6.19 -8.82
C ILE A 16 6.83 7.49 -8.09
N VAL A 17 6.79 8.61 -8.81
CA VAL A 17 6.96 9.96 -8.26
C VAL A 17 5.76 10.83 -8.64
N PRO A 18 5.00 11.39 -7.67
CA PRO A 18 5.15 11.25 -6.22
C PRO A 18 4.86 9.83 -5.71
N VAL A 19 5.47 9.47 -4.58
CA VAL A 19 5.38 8.13 -3.97
C VAL A 19 3.97 7.91 -3.43
N TYR A 20 3.42 6.72 -3.65
CA TYR A 20 2.07 6.33 -3.20
C TYR A 20 2.18 5.47 -1.92
N ILE A 21 1.67 5.98 -0.80
CA ILE A 21 1.52 5.21 0.44
C ILE A 21 0.09 4.65 0.51
N HIS A 22 -0.07 3.34 0.40
CA HIS A 22 -1.40 2.71 0.33
C HIS A 22 -2.24 2.86 1.61
N ARG A 23 -1.61 2.78 2.80
CA ARG A 23 -2.22 2.93 4.14
C ARG A 23 -3.33 1.93 4.54
N ASP A 24 -3.64 0.93 3.72
CA ASP A 24 -4.63 -0.11 4.06
C ASP A 24 -4.28 -1.48 3.46
N ILE A 25 -3.03 -1.90 3.67
CA ILE A 25 -2.58 -3.23 3.26
C ILE A 25 -3.14 -4.28 4.23
N LYS A 26 -3.98 -5.17 3.70
CA LYS A 26 -4.57 -6.32 4.40
C LYS A 26 -4.88 -7.42 3.40
N SER A 27 -5.10 -8.65 3.89
CA SER A 27 -5.43 -9.80 3.03
C SER A 27 -6.64 -9.55 2.14
N ALA A 28 -7.68 -8.89 2.65
CA ALA A 28 -8.88 -8.51 1.89
C ALA A 28 -8.60 -7.57 0.70
N ASN A 29 -7.50 -6.82 0.75
CA ASN A 29 -7.08 -5.88 -0.30
C ASN A 29 -6.02 -6.47 -1.25
N ILE A 30 -5.74 -7.78 -1.13
CA ILE A 30 -4.94 -8.53 -2.11
C ILE A 30 -5.88 -9.42 -2.91
N LEU A 31 -6.25 -8.96 -4.10
CA LEU A 31 -7.12 -9.73 -5.00
C LEU A 31 -6.33 -10.81 -5.73
N ILE A 32 -7.00 -11.92 -6.01
CA ILE A 32 -6.46 -13.05 -6.79
C ILE A 32 -7.12 -13.02 -8.16
N CYS A 33 -6.34 -12.84 -9.22
CA CYS A 33 -6.87 -12.92 -10.59
C CYS A 33 -6.83 -14.36 -11.16
N LYS A 34 -7.42 -14.55 -12.35
CA LYS A 34 -7.61 -15.88 -13.01
C LYS A 34 -6.35 -16.75 -13.09
N ASN A 35 -5.17 -16.15 -13.13
CA ASN A 35 -3.87 -16.84 -13.17
C ASN A 35 -3.24 -17.05 -11.79
N PHE A 36 -4.02 -16.97 -10.70
CA PHE A 36 -3.58 -17.13 -9.30
C PHE A 36 -2.47 -16.15 -8.86
N ARG A 37 -2.38 -14.98 -9.52
CA ARG A 37 -1.46 -13.90 -9.16
C ARG A 37 -2.13 -12.94 -8.19
N GLY A 38 -1.36 -12.47 -7.20
CA GLY A 38 -1.81 -11.43 -6.27
C GLY A 38 -1.78 -10.05 -6.91
N LYS A 39 -2.77 -9.21 -6.63
CA LYS A 39 -2.82 -7.80 -7.04
C LYS A 39 -3.26 -6.93 -5.87
N VAL A 40 -2.49 -5.89 -5.58
CA VAL A 40 -2.84 -4.88 -4.57
C VAL A 40 -4.05 -4.08 -5.06
N ALA A 41 -5.05 -3.88 -4.20
CA ALA A 41 -6.31 -3.21 -4.52
C ALA A 41 -6.77 -2.30 -3.38
N ASP A 42 -7.81 -1.50 -3.64
CA ASP A 42 -8.38 -0.51 -2.73
C ASP A 42 -7.43 0.63 -2.33
N PHE A 43 -7.21 1.52 -3.29
CA PHE A 43 -6.40 2.73 -3.12
C PHE A 43 -7.18 3.88 -2.46
N GLY A 44 -8.39 3.66 -1.91
CA GLY A 44 -9.25 4.72 -1.37
C GLY A 44 -8.64 5.51 -0.22
N LEU A 45 -7.72 4.89 0.53
CA LEU A 45 -6.96 5.51 1.61
C LEU A 45 -5.55 5.94 1.19
N THR A 46 -5.19 5.89 -0.09
CA THR A 46 -3.83 6.18 -0.52
C THR A 46 -3.45 7.64 -0.35
N LYS A 47 -2.17 7.90 -0.01
CA LYS A 47 -1.62 9.25 0.10
C LYS A 47 -0.40 9.40 -0.80
N LEU A 48 -0.32 10.54 -1.49
CA LEU A 48 0.86 10.96 -2.24
C LEU A 48 1.85 11.67 -1.31
N THR A 49 3.14 11.30 -1.42
CA THR A 49 4.23 11.94 -0.69
C THR A 49 5.42 12.25 -1.62
N LYS A 50 6.25 13.22 -1.24
CA LYS A 50 7.50 13.49 -1.95
C LYS A 50 8.55 12.48 -1.48
N VAL A 51 9.42 12.07 -2.40
CA VAL A 51 10.59 11.24 -2.05
C VAL A 51 11.44 12.02 -1.03
N GLY A 52 11.75 11.40 0.11
CA GLY A 52 12.59 12.00 1.15
C GLY A 52 11.89 12.98 2.10
N SER A 53 10.58 13.24 1.98
CA SER A 53 9.86 14.00 3.01
C SER A 53 9.48 13.11 4.19
N ALA A 54 9.66 13.60 5.42
CA ALA A 54 9.12 12.96 6.61
C ALA A 54 7.62 12.69 6.45
N SER A 55 7.14 11.57 7.00
CA SER A 55 5.73 11.20 7.01
C SER A 55 4.90 12.39 7.52
N PRO A 56 4.03 12.98 6.68
CA PRO A 56 3.21 14.10 7.16
C PRO A 56 2.33 13.62 8.31
N LEU A 57 2.12 14.46 9.33
CA LEU A 57 1.07 14.24 10.33
C LEU A 57 -0.27 14.11 9.57
N THR A 58 -0.73 12.88 9.41
CA THR A 58 -1.98 12.58 8.71
C THR A 58 -2.99 11.98 9.67
N ARG A 59 -4.27 12.17 9.34
CA ARG A 59 -5.38 11.52 10.05
C ARG A 59 -5.12 10.01 10.12
N LEU A 60 -5.26 9.44 11.31
CA LEU A 60 -5.20 7.99 11.53
C LEU A 60 -6.28 7.31 10.67
N VAL A 61 -5.83 6.47 9.75
CA VAL A 61 -6.65 5.69 8.82
C VAL A 61 -6.00 4.33 8.62
N GLY A 62 -6.80 3.34 8.25
CA GLY A 62 -6.36 1.96 8.02
C GLY A 62 -7.18 0.97 8.84
N THR A 63 -6.88 -0.30 8.65
CA THR A 63 -7.59 -1.39 9.33
C THR A 63 -6.91 -1.75 10.65
N PHE A 64 -7.69 -1.82 11.73
CA PHE A 64 -7.20 -2.24 13.05
C PHE A 64 -6.56 -3.64 12.98
N GLY A 65 -5.42 -3.82 13.64
CA GLY A 65 -4.60 -5.05 13.56
C GLY A 65 -3.62 -5.09 12.38
N TYR A 66 -3.73 -4.20 11.41
CA TYR A 66 -2.76 -4.01 10.31
C TYR A 66 -2.03 -2.67 10.40
N MET A 67 -2.51 -1.76 11.26
CA MET A 67 -1.85 -0.48 11.51
C MET A 67 -0.56 -0.68 12.30
N SER A 68 0.44 0.09 11.92
CA SER A 68 1.73 0.13 12.58
C SER A 68 1.63 0.90 13.91
N PRO A 69 2.44 0.57 14.94
CA PRO A 69 2.29 1.11 16.29
C PRO A 69 2.85 2.53 16.51
N GLU A 70 3.61 3.06 15.54
CA GLU A 70 4.24 4.39 15.63
C GLU A 70 3.28 5.60 15.58
#